data_AF-A0A959HBB7-F1
#
_entry.id   AF-A0A959HBB7-F1
#
_cell.length_a   1.000
_cell.length_b   1.000
_cell.length_c   1.000
_cell.angle_alpha   90.00
_cell.angle_beta   90.00
_cell.angle_gamma   90.00
#
_symmetry.space_group_name_H-M   'P 1'
#
loop_
_entity.id
_entity.type
_entity.pdbx_description
1 polymer ?
#
loop_
_entity_poly.entity_id
_entity_poly.type
_entity_poly.pdbx_seq_one_letter_code
_entity_poly.pdbx_strand_id
1 'polypeptide(L)'
;FQAGEKEVHSLLGRGLHFRFLKKLDQLQQYEDLLAGWIGRFRLLLLNDMLGANVTYWESREKATAELDEVLQGEFRVLGPEGQAALKARRLQFETPEKYAIRFNYRTGIYDH
;
A
#
# COMPACT_ATOMS: atom_id res chain seq x y z
N PHE A 1 5.62 -22.28 -21.88
CA PHE A 1 5.59 -20.83 -21.67
C PHE A 1 5.90 -20.55 -20.22
N GLN A 2 7.13 -20.14 -19.90
CA GLN A 2 7.44 -19.60 -18.57
C GLN A 2 6.83 -18.20 -18.51
N ALA A 3 5.75 -18.04 -17.76
CA ALA A 3 5.29 -16.71 -17.37
C ALA A 3 6.33 -16.18 -16.38
N GLY A 4 7.18 -15.25 -16.81
CA GLY A 4 7.99 -14.47 -15.88
C GLY A 4 7.06 -13.85 -14.86
N GLU A 5 7.38 -13.99 -13.57
CA GLU A 5 6.63 -13.35 -12.49
C GLU A 5 6.45 -11.88 -12.84
N LYS A 6 5.20 -11.46 -13.05
CA LYS A 6 4.89 -10.09 -13.42
C LYS A 6 5.23 -9.22 -12.21
N GLU A 7 6.36 -8.52 -12.25
CA GLU A 7 6.76 -7.61 -11.17
C GLU A 7 5.60 -6.62 -10.91
N VAL A 8 5.08 -6.65 -9.69
CA VAL A 8 4.04 -5.72 -9.26
C VAL A 8 4.74 -4.55 -8.60
N HIS A 9 4.58 -3.39 -9.22
CA HIS A 9 5.15 -2.16 -8.73
C HIS A 9 4.03 -1.27 -8.18
N SER A 10 4.07 -1.03 -6.88
CA SER A 10 3.12 -0.17 -6.19
C SER A 10 3.22 1.27 -6.66
N LEU A 11 2.07 1.94 -6.66
CA LEU A 11 1.95 3.37 -6.91
C LEU A 11 1.99 4.21 -5.63
N LEU A 12 2.42 3.62 -4.50
CA LEU A 12 2.58 4.33 -3.24
C LEU A 12 3.59 5.48 -3.42
N GLY A 13 3.24 6.64 -2.88
CA GLY A 13 3.89 7.93 -3.13
C GLY A 13 3.15 8.86 -4.11
N ARG A 14 1.92 8.52 -4.54
CA ARG A 14 1.07 9.34 -5.43
C ARG A 14 -0.22 9.87 -4.78
N GLY A 15 -0.45 9.52 -3.51
CA GLY A 15 -1.67 9.84 -2.77
C GLY A 15 -2.91 9.09 -3.26
N LEU A 16 -2.75 8.03 -4.06
CA LEU A 16 -3.87 7.27 -4.62
C LEU A 16 -4.49 6.34 -3.57
N HIS A 17 -3.67 5.67 -2.76
CA HIS A 17 -4.12 4.74 -1.72
C HIS A 17 -4.90 5.48 -0.66
N PHE A 18 -4.39 6.62 -0.18
CA PHE A 18 -5.11 7.48 0.76
C PHE A 18 -6.48 7.88 0.21
N ARG A 19 -6.54 8.38 -1.03
CA ARG A 19 -7.81 8.78 -1.67
C ARG A 19 -8.78 7.60 -1.81
N PHE A 20 -8.30 6.42 -2.17
CA PHE A 20 -9.15 5.24 -2.29
C PHE A 20 -9.64 4.73 -0.94
N LEU A 21 -8.77 4.66 0.07
CA LEU A 21 -9.14 4.28 1.43
C LEU A 21 -10.19 5.23 2.01
N LYS A 22 -10.01 6.54 1.84
CA LYS A 22 -11.01 7.53 2.25
C LYS A 22 -12.38 7.30 1.60
N LYS A 23 -12.41 6.97 0.31
CA LYS A 23 -13.66 6.64 -0.39
C LYS A 23 -14.27 5.33 0.10
N LEU A 24 -13.46 4.29 0.32
CA LEU A 24 -13.93 3.01 0.84
C LEU A 24 -14.51 3.15 2.25
N ASP A 25 -13.89 3.97 3.09
CA ASP A 25 -14.36 4.25 4.44
C ASP A 25 -15.73 4.94 4.42
N GLN A 26 -15.92 5.92 3.53
CA GLN A 26 -17.22 6.57 3.30
C GLN A 26 -18.30 5.59 2.81
N LEU A 27 -17.91 4.58 2.02
CA LEU A 27 -18.83 3.57 1.49
C LEU A 27 -19.24 2.53 2.54
N GLN A 28 -18.59 2.46 3.71
CA GLN A 28 -18.98 1.53 4.77
C GLN A 28 -20.40 1.78 5.29
N GLN A 29 -20.96 2.99 5.11
CA GLN A 29 -22.37 3.24 5.45
C GLN A 29 -23.35 2.39 4.62
N TYR A 30 -22.90 1.78 3.52
CA TYR A 30 -23.66 0.90 2.64
C TYR A 30 -23.15 -0.56 2.69
N GLU A 31 -22.54 -0.96 3.82
CA GLU A 31 -21.91 -2.27 3.98
C GLU A 31 -22.85 -3.43 3.64
N ASP A 32 -24.13 -3.36 4.01
CA ASP A 32 -25.12 -4.41 3.70
C ASP A 32 -25.23 -4.73 2.20
N LEU A 33 -25.01 -3.72 1.34
CA LEU A 33 -25.05 -3.88 -0.12
C LEU A 33 -23.66 -4.12 -0.72
N LEU A 34 -22.62 -3.53 -0.13
CA LEU A 34 -21.29 -3.43 -0.76
C LEU A 34 -20.19 -4.20 -0.03
N ALA A 35 -20.46 -4.93 1.06
CA ALA A 35 -19.44 -5.58 1.90
C ALA A 35 -18.42 -6.39 1.08
N GLY A 36 -18.89 -7.24 0.16
CA GLY A 36 -18.01 -8.06 -0.69
C GLY A 36 -17.13 -7.24 -1.65
N TRP A 37 -17.58 -6.07 -2.09
CA TRP A 37 -16.78 -5.16 -2.92
C TRP A 37 -15.79 -4.37 -2.08
N ILE A 38 -16.23 -3.82 -0.95
CA ILE A 38 -15.38 -3.07 -0.02
C ILE A 38 -14.23 -3.94 0.47
N GLY A 39 -14.52 -5.18 0.89
CA GLY A 39 -13.50 -6.14 1.33
C GLY A 39 -12.48 -6.47 0.24
N ARG A 40 -12.93 -6.70 -1.00
CA ARG A 40 -12.02 -6.97 -2.13
C ARG A 40 -11.13 -5.79 -2.46
N PHE A 41 -11.68 -4.57 -2.54
CA PHE A 41 -10.87 -3.38 -2.81
C PHE A 41 -9.89 -3.07 -1.69
N ARG A 42 -10.30 -3.26 -0.43
CA ARG A 42 -9.39 -3.17 0.72
C ARG A 42 -8.20 -4.11 0.56
N LEU A 43 -8.45 -5.37 0.24
CA LEU A 43 -7.38 -6.37 0.07
C LEU A 43 -6.47 -6.01 -1.10
N LEU A 44 -7.01 -5.50 -2.21
CA LEU A 44 -6.18 -5.03 -3.34
C LEU A 44 -5.25 -3.89 -2.93
N LEU A 45 -5.75 -2.89 -2.20
CA LEU A 45 -4.94 -1.77 -1.72
C LEU A 45 -3.86 -2.23 -0.73
N LEU A 46 -4.23 -3.12 0.21
CA LEU A 46 -3.27 -3.67 1.16
C LEU A 46 -2.20 -4.51 0.45
N ASN A 47 -2.58 -5.35 -0.51
CA ASN A 47 -1.63 -6.15 -1.27
C ASN A 47 -0.69 -5.29 -2.11
N ASP A 48 -1.17 -4.20 -2.70
CA ASP A 48 -0.32 -3.24 -3.43
C ASP A 48 0.69 -2.57 -2.49
N MET A 49 0.33 -2.25 -1.25
CA MET A 49 1.24 -1.60 -0.31
C MET A 49 2.15 -2.57 0.47
N LEU A 50 1.69 -3.80 0.72
CA LEU A 50 2.26 -4.74 1.70
C LEU A 50 2.73 -6.06 1.10
N GLY A 51 2.53 -6.30 -0.20
CA GLY A 51 2.96 -7.54 -0.83
C GLY A 51 4.45 -7.81 -0.60
N ALA A 52 4.82 -9.09 -0.45
CA ALA A 52 6.20 -9.51 -0.21
C ALA A 52 7.13 -9.16 -1.39
N ASN A 53 6.59 -9.24 -2.61
CA ASN A 53 7.33 -8.98 -3.86
C ASN A 53 6.98 -7.61 -4.47
N VAL A 54 6.39 -6.71 -3.68
CA VAL A 54 6.08 -5.36 -4.14
C VAL A 54 7.36 -4.52 -4.14
N THR A 55 7.58 -3.85 -5.26
CA THR A 55 8.54 -2.75 -5.37
C THR A 55 7.77 -1.45 -5.56
N TYR A 56 8.41 -0.31 -5.35
CA TYR A 56 7.74 0.99 -5.39
C TYR A 56 8.26 1.84 -6.57
N TRP A 57 7.33 2.40 -7.37
CA TRP A 57 7.69 3.29 -8.49
C TRP A 57 8.34 4.58 -8.01
N GLU A 58 7.81 5.14 -6.93
CA GLU A 58 8.25 6.43 -6.39
C GLU A 58 9.40 6.24 -5.38
N SER A 59 9.99 7.37 -4.97
CA SER A 59 11.06 7.37 -3.97
C SER A 59 10.55 6.95 -2.60
N ARG A 60 11.49 6.52 -1.75
CA ARG A 60 11.22 6.18 -0.35
C ARG A 60 10.49 7.32 0.36
N GLU A 61 10.93 8.56 0.18
CA GLU A 61 10.35 9.72 0.85
C GLU A 61 8.88 9.92 0.48
N LYS A 62 8.53 9.80 -0.80
CA LYS A 62 7.15 9.92 -1.25
C LYS A 62 6.29 8.77 -0.76
N ALA A 63 6.78 7.54 -0.88
CA ALA A 63 6.07 6.35 -0.41
C ALA A 63 5.83 6.40 1.10
N THR A 64 6.84 6.82 1.87
CA THR A 64 6.76 7.10 3.30
C THR A 64 5.72 8.18 3.60
N ALA A 65 5.73 9.30 2.89
CA ALA A 65 4.78 10.39 3.11
C ALA A 65 3.33 9.94 2.92
N GLU A 66 3.03 9.22 1.82
CA GLU A 66 1.67 8.69 1.62
C GLU A 66 1.30 7.65 2.69
N LEU A 67 2.23 6.78 3.10
CA LEU A 67 1.97 5.79 4.13
C LEU A 67 1.69 6.44 5.50
N ASP A 68 2.41 7.51 5.83
CA ASP A 68 2.18 8.29 7.05
C ASP A 68 0.81 8.99 7.01
N GLU A 69 0.40 9.55 5.86
CA GLU A 69 -0.96 10.08 5.67
C GLU A 69 -2.02 8.98 5.87
N VAL A 70 -1.80 7.78 5.33
CA VAL A 70 -2.72 6.64 5.50
C VAL A 70 -2.86 6.24 6.97
N LEU A 71 -1.75 6.20 7.70
CA LEU A 71 -1.73 5.86 9.12
C LEU A 71 -2.41 6.93 10.00
N GLN A 72 -2.28 8.21 9.65
CA GLN A 72 -2.95 9.32 10.32
C GLN A 72 -4.44 9.41 10.00
N GLY A 73 -4.87 8.86 8.85
CA GLY A 73 -6.27 8.90 8.41
C GLY A 73 -7.23 8.02 9.20
N GLU A 74 -6.74 7.14 10.08
CA GLU A 74 -7.51 6.25 10.96
C GLU A 74 -8.71 5.55 10.28
N PHE A 75 -8.51 5.03 9.07
CA PHE A 75 -9.58 4.39 8.29
C PHE A 75 -10.09 3.12 8.99
N ARG A 76 -11.40 3.09 9.28
CA ARG A 76 -12.10 1.95 9.88
C ARG A 76 -12.10 0.75 8.96
N VAL A 77 -12.20 0.98 7.65
CA VAL A 77 -12.22 -0.09 6.64
C VAL A 77 -11.01 -1.00 6.73
N LEU A 78 -9.84 -0.48 7.13
CA LEU A 78 -8.60 -1.26 7.28
C LEU A 78 -8.69 -2.30 8.41
N GLY A 79 -9.48 -2.03 9.44
CA GLY A 79 -9.49 -2.79 10.67
C GLY A 79 -8.14 -2.76 11.42
N PRO A 80 -8.09 -3.36 12.63
CA PRO A 80 -6.89 -3.34 13.46
C PRO A 80 -5.71 -4.09 12.83
N GLU A 81 -5.97 -5.22 12.17
CA GLU A 81 -4.93 -6.02 11.51
C GLU A 81 -4.29 -5.26 10.33
N GLY A 82 -5.10 -4.61 9.50
CA GLY A 82 -4.61 -3.80 8.37
C GLY A 82 -3.78 -2.62 8.85
N GLN A 83 -4.24 -1.92 9.90
CA GLN A 83 -3.46 -0.83 10.50
C GLN A 83 -2.13 -1.32 11.08
N ALA A 84 -2.13 -2.46 11.80
CA ALA A 84 -0.91 -3.03 12.35
C ALA A 84 0.10 -3.40 11.25
N ALA A 85 -0.36 -3.99 10.15
CA ALA A 85 0.48 -4.36 9.02
C ALA A 85 1.10 -3.13 8.32
N LEU A 86 0.32 -2.05 8.16
CA LEU A 86 0.83 -0.78 7.61
C LEU A 86 1.87 -0.13 8.53
N LYS A 87 1.65 -0.14 9.86
CA LYS A 87 2.65 0.33 10.83
C LYS A 87 3.95 -0.48 10.75
N ALA A 88 3.85 -1.80 10.66
CA ALA A 88 5.01 -2.66 10.48
C ALA A 88 5.76 -2.35 9.18
N ARG A 89 5.05 -2.19 8.06
CA ARG A 89 5.67 -1.81 6.78
C ARG A 89 6.34 -0.44 6.85
N ARG A 90 5.76 0.51 7.56
CA ARG A 90 6.35 1.84 7.76
C ARG A 90 7.68 1.79 8.51
N LEU A 91 7.81 0.89 9.50
CA LEU A 91 9.08 0.64 10.18
C LEU A 91 10.09 -0.05 9.24
N GLN A 92 9.63 -0.97 8.38
CA GLN A 92 10.49 -1.61 7.39
C GLN A 92 11.06 -0.60 6.38
N PHE A 93 10.32 0.45 6.05
CA PHE A 93 10.82 1.56 5.23
C PHE A 93 11.97 2.32 5.88
N GLU A 94 12.25 2.15 7.18
CA GLU A 94 13.39 2.80 7.83
C GLU A 94 14.73 2.13 7.50
N THR A 95 14.69 0.82 7.25
CA THR A 95 15.85 -0.02 6.90
C THR A 95 15.48 -0.95 5.73
N PRO A 96 15.11 -0.39 4.57
CA PRO A 96 14.51 -1.14 3.47
C PRO A 96 15.41 -2.27 2.94
N GLU A 97 16.73 -2.10 3.05
CA GLU A 97 17.76 -3.04 2.60
C GLU A 97 17.67 -4.37 3.37
N LYS A 98 17.40 -4.28 4.69
CA LYS A 98 17.20 -5.45 5.57
C LYS A 98 15.98 -6.28 5.16
N TYR A 99 14.99 -5.66 4.54
CA TYR A 99 13.73 -6.27 4.15
C TYR A 99 13.61 -6.49 2.63
N ALA A 100 14.71 -6.29 1.89
CA ALA A 100 14.73 -6.35 0.42
C ALA A 100 13.67 -5.46 -0.26
N ILE A 101 13.28 -4.35 0.39
CA ILE A 101 12.35 -3.37 -0.15
C ILE A 101 13.12 -2.43 -1.09
N ARG A 102 12.53 -2.14 -2.26
CA ARG A 102 13.17 -1.31 -3.27
C ARG A 102 12.24 -0.21 -3.80
N PHE A 103 12.81 0.96 -4.04
CA PHE A 103 12.13 2.18 -4.48
C PHE A 103 12.66 2.67 -5.83
N ASN A 104 12.08 3.75 -6.34
CA ASN A 104 12.54 4.46 -7.55
C ASN A 104 12.57 3.61 -8.84
N TYR A 105 11.72 2.58 -8.95
CA TYR A 105 11.64 1.76 -10.16
C TYR A 105 11.24 2.56 -11.42
N ARG A 106 10.63 3.74 -11.26
CA ARG A 106 10.27 4.63 -12.37
C ARG A 106 11.47 5.19 -13.12
N THR A 107 12.55 5.49 -12.40
CA THR A 107 13.66 6.29 -12.92
C THR A 107 14.79 5.41 -13.48
N GLY A 108 14.71 4.09 -13.28
CA GLY A 108 15.80 3.17 -13.60
C GLY A 108 17.01 3.31 -12.67
N ILE A 109 16.90 4.13 -11.61
CA ILE A 109 17.93 4.35 -10.61
C ILE A 109 17.46 3.62 -9.35
N TYR A 110 18.09 2.50 -9.04
CA TYR A 110 17.76 1.70 -7.86
C TYR A 110 18.51 2.25 -6.66
N ASP A 111 17.78 2.70 -5.64
CA ASP A 111 18.38 2.92 -4.32
C ASP A 111 18.55 1.55 -3.65
N HIS A 112 19.80 1.19 -3.38
CA HIS A 112 20.22 -0.06 -2.74
C HIS A 112 20.41 0.09 -1.24
#